data_AF-A0A3A2ZID4-F1
#
_entry.id   AF-A0A3A2ZID4-F1
#
_cell.length_a   1.000
_cell.length_b   1.000
_cell.length_c   1.000
_cell.angle_alpha   90.00
_cell.angle_beta   90.00
_cell.angle_gamma   90.00
#
_symmetry.space_group_name_H-M   'P 1'
#
loop_
_entity.id
_entity.type
_entity.pdbx_description
1 polymer ?
#
loop_
_entity_poly.entity_id
_entity_poly.type
_entity_poly.pdbx_seq_one_letter_code
_entity_poly.pdbx_strand_id
1 'polypeptide(L)'
;MASNIDLSLPSYFPGDLSCFGDKNWDNAAFALYTLVELPQNKLDALVTFLNEEEMKSQEYDPDAIYLVRVPPVYNFAGKSLKDILYAHSQMDKEITPRPGGGGSATGDLGWYPSAFIVVTNIEWEKYGLLFVYADDTGLYKSDSDENGQVKTNPDMTQQGIPMDQFFFKPRDTEYVSTILFNIRSGDMSCAETKQQDAIPWEEDQRPNARGGVI
;
A
#
# COMPACT_ATOMS: atom_id res chain seq x y z
N MET A 1 -26.49 -11.11 4.70
CA MET A 1 -26.09 -11.60 3.36
C MET A 1 -24.58 -11.62 3.33
N ALA A 2 -23.94 -12.74 2.98
CA ALA A 2 -22.49 -12.76 2.82
C ALA A 2 -22.13 -11.86 1.63
N SER A 3 -21.51 -10.71 1.89
CA SER A 3 -21.06 -9.78 0.86
C SER A 3 -19.90 -10.44 0.11
N ASN A 4 -20.14 -10.82 -1.15
CA ASN A 4 -19.10 -11.26 -2.05
C ASN A 4 -18.27 -10.02 -2.41
N ILE A 5 -17.08 -9.87 -1.82
CA ILE A 5 -16.24 -8.69 -2.01
C ILE A 5 -15.59 -8.78 -3.40
N ASP A 6 -15.77 -7.75 -4.22
CA ASP A 6 -15.12 -7.66 -5.54
C ASP A 6 -13.68 -7.13 -5.37
N LEU A 7 -12.72 -8.05 -5.47
CA LEU A 7 -11.29 -7.78 -5.42
C LEU A 7 -10.64 -7.67 -6.81
N SER A 8 -11.42 -7.50 -7.87
CA SER A 8 -10.86 -7.32 -9.22
C SER A 8 -10.16 -5.97 -9.35
N LEU A 9 -9.02 -5.96 -10.03
CA LEU A 9 -8.28 -4.74 -10.38
C LEU A 9 -8.34 -4.51 -11.90
N PRO A 10 -8.20 -3.26 -12.36
CA PRO A 10 -7.83 -3.03 -13.76
C PRO A 10 -6.46 -3.64 -14.04
N SER A 11 -6.17 -3.96 -15.31
CA SER A 11 -4.86 -4.52 -15.69
C SER A 11 -3.70 -3.55 -15.45
N TYR A 12 -3.98 -2.24 -15.45
CA TYR A 12 -2.97 -1.18 -15.33
C TYR A 12 -3.42 -0.10 -14.35
N PHE A 13 -2.45 0.55 -13.72
CA PHE A 13 -2.66 1.66 -12.79
C PHE A 13 -3.33 2.84 -13.52
N PRO A 14 -4.42 3.40 -12.98
CA PRO A 14 -5.23 4.42 -13.68
C PRO A 14 -4.64 5.83 -13.63
N GLY A 15 -3.49 6.03 -12.99
CA GLY A 15 -2.83 7.34 -12.83
C GLY A 15 -1.46 7.42 -13.49
N ASP A 16 -0.88 8.61 -13.46
CA ASP A 16 0.47 8.85 -13.96
C ASP A 16 1.47 8.88 -12.79
N LEU A 17 2.20 7.79 -12.57
CA LEU A 17 3.24 7.76 -11.53
C LEU A 17 4.47 8.61 -11.90
N SER A 18 4.64 8.98 -13.17
CA SER A 18 5.79 9.79 -13.60
C SER A 18 5.80 11.19 -12.97
N CYS A 19 4.63 11.70 -12.55
CA CYS A 19 4.54 12.98 -11.85
C CYS A 19 5.18 12.98 -10.45
N PHE A 20 5.54 11.80 -9.93
CA PHE A 20 6.25 11.63 -8.65
C PHE A 20 7.71 11.20 -8.81
N GLY A 21 8.21 11.04 -10.04
CA GLY A 21 9.53 10.42 -10.32
C GLY A 21 10.73 11.21 -9.79
N ASP A 22 10.57 12.50 -9.49
CA ASP A 22 11.58 13.37 -8.88
C ASP A 22 11.24 13.70 -7.42
N LYS A 23 10.29 12.99 -6.79
CA LYS A 23 9.90 13.18 -5.39
C LYS A 23 10.54 12.10 -4.52
N ASN A 24 10.79 12.45 -3.27
CA ASN A 24 11.29 11.52 -2.26
C ASN A 24 10.12 10.80 -1.57
N TRP A 25 10.22 9.47 -1.47
CA TRP A 25 9.17 8.61 -0.90
C TRP A 25 9.60 7.94 0.41
N ASP A 26 10.83 8.19 0.90
CA ASP A 26 11.39 7.57 2.12
C ASP A 26 10.50 7.73 3.35
N ASN A 27 9.69 8.79 3.40
CA ASN A 27 8.81 9.13 4.51
C ASN A 27 7.31 9.03 4.14
N ALA A 28 7.01 8.49 2.96
CA ALA A 28 5.64 8.38 2.48
C ALA A 28 4.91 7.24 3.22
N ALA A 29 3.69 7.50 3.69
CA ALA A 29 2.90 6.50 4.40
C ALA A 29 2.05 5.64 3.44
N PHE A 30 1.93 4.35 3.72
CA PHE A 30 0.93 3.51 3.06
C PHE A 30 -0.47 3.85 3.57
N ALA A 31 -1.42 4.00 2.64
CA ALA A 31 -2.82 4.22 3.00
C ALA A 31 -3.49 2.92 3.43
N LEU A 32 -4.28 2.96 4.51
CA LEU A 32 -5.10 1.84 4.99
C LEU A 32 -6.59 2.09 4.67
N TYR A 33 -7.19 1.20 3.89
CA TYR A 33 -8.61 1.21 3.52
C TYR A 33 -9.34 -0.02 4.08
N THR A 34 -10.68 0.01 4.10
CA THR A 34 -11.51 -1.14 4.49
C THR A 34 -12.59 -1.43 3.45
N LEU A 35 -12.74 -2.70 3.03
CA LEU A 35 -13.87 -3.18 2.22
C LEU A 35 -14.98 -3.81 3.07
N VAL A 36 -14.73 -3.92 4.37
CA VAL A 36 -15.69 -4.33 5.39
C VAL A 36 -15.88 -3.23 6.42
N GLU A 37 -17.02 -3.27 7.11
CA GLU A 37 -17.27 -2.38 8.24
C GLU A 37 -16.39 -2.83 9.42
N LEU A 38 -15.31 -2.09 9.66
CA LEU A 38 -14.39 -2.32 10.76
C LEU A 38 -14.73 -1.34 11.90
N PRO A 39 -15.11 -1.84 13.09
CA PRO A 39 -15.35 -0.97 14.25
C PRO A 39 -14.12 -0.10 14.57
N GLN A 40 -14.34 1.15 14.98
CA GLN A 40 -13.27 2.13 15.20
C GLN A 40 -12.18 1.60 16.14
N ASN A 41 -12.55 0.94 17.24
CA ASN A 41 -11.59 0.36 18.18
C ASN A 41 -10.69 -0.72 17.55
N LYS A 42 -11.21 -1.48 16.57
CA LYS A 42 -10.41 -2.46 15.83
C LYS A 42 -9.52 -1.80 14.77
N LEU A 43 -10.00 -0.72 14.16
CA LEU A 43 -9.20 0.09 13.24
C LEU A 43 -8.02 0.73 14.00
N ASP A 44 -8.28 1.37 15.13
CA ASP A 44 -7.25 2.01 15.97
C ASP A 44 -6.20 0.98 16.45
N ALA A 45 -6.66 -0.20 16.88
CA ALA A 45 -5.77 -1.30 17.26
C ALA A 45 -4.90 -1.77 16.09
N LEU A 46 -5.48 -1.92 14.89
CA LEU A 46 -4.74 -2.28 13.68
C LEU A 46 -3.71 -1.21 13.31
N VAL A 47 -4.09 0.06 13.29
CA VAL A 47 -3.17 1.17 12.98
C VAL A 47 -2.03 1.24 14.00
N THR A 48 -2.33 1.05 15.28
CA THR A 48 -1.32 0.99 16.33
C THR A 48 -0.36 -0.17 16.10
N PHE A 49 -0.89 -1.35 15.82
CA PHE A 49 -0.10 -2.55 15.52
C PHE A 49 0.81 -2.35 14.31
N LEU A 50 0.30 -1.80 13.20
CA LEU A 50 1.07 -1.58 11.97
C LEU A 50 2.18 -0.54 12.11
N ASN A 51 2.09 0.36 13.09
CA ASN A 51 3.06 1.41 13.34
C ASN A 51 3.89 1.20 14.62
N GLU A 52 3.72 0.08 15.32
CA GLU A 52 4.27 -0.10 16.67
C GLU A 52 5.79 0.06 16.69
N GLU A 53 6.51 -0.43 15.68
CA GLU A 53 7.97 -0.29 15.57
C GLU A 53 8.44 1.14 15.33
N GLU A 54 7.77 1.90 14.47
CA GLU A 54 8.09 3.32 14.26
C GLU A 54 7.84 4.12 15.55
N MET A 55 6.80 3.74 16.30
CA MET A 55 6.44 4.35 17.59
C MET A 55 7.34 3.91 18.75
N LYS A 56 7.99 2.74 18.68
CA LYS A 56 8.86 2.20 19.75
C LYS A 56 10.10 3.04 20.00
N SER A 57 10.50 3.88 19.04
CA SER A 57 11.72 4.69 19.14
C SER A 57 11.52 6.13 19.63
N GLN A 58 10.28 6.62 19.81
CA GLN A 58 9.99 8.04 20.12
C GLN A 58 8.78 8.22 21.07
N GLU A 59 8.71 9.32 21.83
CA GLU A 59 7.45 9.74 22.49
C GLU A 59 6.38 10.02 21.42
N TYR A 60 5.09 9.79 21.73
CA TYR A 60 3.99 10.02 20.79
C TYR A 60 4.01 11.45 20.24
N ASP A 61 4.40 11.59 18.98
CA ASP A 61 4.39 12.84 18.24
C ASP A 61 3.27 12.76 17.16
N PRO A 62 2.23 13.61 17.26
CA PRO A 62 1.15 13.65 16.28
C PRO A 62 1.58 14.14 14.89
N ASP A 63 2.76 14.75 14.78
CA ASP A 63 3.39 15.16 13.52
C ASP A 63 4.41 14.10 13.00
N ALA A 64 4.50 12.95 13.67
CA ALA A 64 5.43 11.88 13.30
C ALA A 64 5.11 11.23 11.95
N ILE A 65 6.17 10.70 11.34
CA ILE A 65 6.11 9.95 10.10
C ILE A 65 5.74 8.50 10.43
N TYR A 66 4.50 8.12 10.15
CA TYR A 66 4.01 6.76 10.34
C TYR A 66 4.14 5.94 9.05
N LEU A 67 4.46 4.65 9.18
CA LEU A 67 4.47 3.71 8.05
C LEU A 67 3.09 3.56 7.41
N VAL A 68 2.04 3.53 8.22
CA VAL A 68 0.66 3.35 7.77
C VAL A 68 -0.23 4.44 8.34
N ARG A 69 -1.00 5.11 7.48
CA ARG A 69 -1.97 6.14 7.87
C ARG A 69 -3.36 5.82 7.31
N VAL A 70 -4.40 6.28 8.00
CA VAL A 70 -5.79 6.17 7.52
C VAL A 70 -6.14 7.46 6.77
N PRO A 71 -6.47 7.41 5.47
CA PRO A 71 -6.85 8.59 4.71
C PRO A 71 -8.24 9.11 5.13
N PRO A 72 -8.60 10.37 4.81
CA PRO A 72 -9.89 10.95 5.17
C PRO A 72 -11.10 10.14 4.69
N VAL A 73 -10.97 9.47 3.55
CA VAL A 73 -11.96 8.53 3.01
C VAL A 73 -11.32 7.14 2.96
N TYR A 74 -11.60 6.33 3.97
CA TYR A 74 -10.99 5.01 4.14
C TYR A 74 -11.99 3.84 4.12
N ASN A 75 -13.25 4.09 4.47
CA ASN A 75 -14.27 3.05 4.58
C ASN A 75 -15.04 2.88 3.27
N PHE A 76 -14.83 1.74 2.63
CA PHE A 76 -15.43 1.30 1.37
C PHE A 76 -16.27 0.03 1.58
N ALA A 77 -16.88 -0.14 2.75
CA ALA A 77 -17.77 -1.27 3.03
C ALA A 77 -18.85 -1.43 1.94
N GLY A 78 -18.92 -2.62 1.34
CA GLY A 78 -19.86 -2.93 0.27
C GLY A 78 -19.52 -2.32 -1.10
N LYS A 79 -18.33 -1.74 -1.27
CA LYS A 79 -17.79 -1.28 -2.55
C LYS A 79 -16.81 -2.31 -3.14
N SER A 80 -16.29 -2.00 -4.32
CA SER A 80 -15.26 -2.80 -4.98
C SER A 80 -13.86 -2.29 -4.65
N LEU A 81 -12.84 -3.13 -4.84
CA LEU A 81 -11.45 -2.71 -4.74
C LEU A 81 -11.08 -1.63 -5.77
N LYS A 82 -11.74 -1.61 -6.93
CA LYS A 82 -11.57 -0.56 -7.94
C LYS A 82 -11.97 0.82 -7.43
N ASP A 83 -12.98 0.89 -6.56
CA ASP A 83 -13.40 2.15 -5.95
C ASP A 83 -12.31 2.72 -5.03
N ILE A 84 -11.62 1.84 -4.28
CA ILE A 84 -10.45 2.23 -3.47
C ILE A 84 -9.31 2.70 -4.37
N LEU A 85 -8.97 1.95 -5.42
CA LEU A 85 -7.89 2.31 -6.34
C LEU A 85 -8.13 3.69 -6.96
N TYR A 86 -9.36 3.95 -7.41
CA TYR A 86 -9.74 5.25 -7.94
C TYR A 86 -9.55 6.35 -6.88
N ALA A 87 -10.09 6.18 -5.67
CA ALA A 87 -9.93 7.14 -4.59
C ALA A 87 -8.44 7.39 -4.23
N HIS A 88 -7.64 6.32 -4.15
CA HIS A 88 -6.21 6.41 -3.87
C HIS A 88 -5.46 7.18 -4.96
N SER A 89 -5.76 6.93 -6.24
CA SER A 89 -5.16 7.65 -7.36
C SER A 89 -5.44 9.16 -7.34
N GLN A 90 -6.64 9.57 -6.91
CA GLN A 90 -7.07 10.98 -6.87
C GLN A 90 -6.68 11.69 -5.57
N MET A 91 -6.22 10.95 -4.56
CA MET A 91 -5.84 11.51 -3.27
C MET A 91 -4.67 12.49 -3.43
N ASP A 92 -4.75 13.64 -2.74
CA ASP A 92 -3.63 14.56 -2.59
C ASP A 92 -2.47 13.82 -1.92
N LYS A 93 -1.30 13.80 -2.57
CA LYS A 93 -0.11 13.10 -2.09
C LYS A 93 0.69 13.92 -1.06
N GLU A 94 0.16 15.06 -0.63
CA GLU A 94 0.74 15.92 0.42
C GLU A 94 2.18 16.31 0.08
N ILE A 95 2.39 16.75 -1.17
CA ILE A 95 3.75 17.07 -1.65
C ILE A 95 4.26 18.32 -0.94
N THR A 96 5.33 18.17 -0.18
CA THR A 96 6.02 19.30 0.47
C THR A 96 7.29 19.65 -0.28
N PRO A 97 7.52 20.93 -0.66
CA PRO A 97 8.76 21.32 -1.31
C PRO A 97 9.95 21.16 -0.36
N ARG A 98 11.08 20.65 -0.86
CA ARG A 98 12.31 20.52 -0.07
C ARG A 98 13.20 21.75 -0.25
N PRO A 99 13.31 22.67 0.73
CA PRO A 99 14.15 23.85 0.58
C PRO A 99 15.64 23.47 0.66
N GLY A 100 16.44 23.93 -0.31
CA GLY A 100 17.92 23.85 -0.21
C GLY A 100 18.64 22.85 -1.12
N GLY A 101 17.97 22.18 -2.06
CA GLY A 101 18.57 21.68 -3.32
C GLY A 101 19.84 20.82 -3.25
N GLY A 102 20.09 20.14 -2.12
CA GLY A 102 21.27 19.26 -1.97
C GLY A 102 21.08 17.84 -2.51
N GLY A 103 19.84 17.45 -2.83
CA GLY A 103 19.50 16.12 -3.35
C GLY A 103 18.72 16.20 -4.66
N SER A 104 18.68 15.10 -5.41
CA SER A 104 18.00 15.00 -6.70
C SER A 104 16.47 15.14 -6.63
N ALA A 105 15.88 15.07 -5.44
CA ALA A 105 14.43 15.15 -5.25
C ALA A 105 13.93 16.60 -5.04
N THR A 106 12.81 16.96 -5.68
CA THR A 106 12.22 18.31 -5.65
C THR A 106 11.18 18.52 -4.55
N GLY A 107 10.76 17.45 -3.87
CA GLY A 107 9.84 17.48 -2.73
C GLY A 107 9.66 16.12 -2.07
N ASP A 108 9.05 16.09 -0.89
CA ASP A 108 8.76 14.89 -0.11
C ASP A 108 7.27 14.55 -0.21
N LEU A 109 6.93 13.28 -0.42
CA LEU A 109 5.55 12.78 -0.42
C LEU A 109 5.08 12.43 1.00
N GLY A 110 3.85 12.78 1.33
CA GLY A 110 3.19 12.31 2.57
C GLY A 110 2.51 10.94 2.43
N TRP A 111 2.16 10.56 1.20
CA TRP A 111 1.46 9.30 0.89
C TRP A 111 2.18 8.50 -0.18
N TYR A 112 2.31 7.19 0.04
CA TYR A 112 2.90 6.27 -0.92
C TYR A 112 1.97 6.18 -2.15
N PRO A 113 2.44 6.50 -3.37
CA PRO A 113 1.53 6.77 -4.49
C PRO A 113 1.07 5.52 -5.25
N SER A 114 1.85 4.44 -5.19
CA SER A 114 1.69 3.25 -6.03
C SER A 114 1.26 2.01 -5.26
N ALA A 115 1.08 2.09 -3.94
CA ALA A 115 0.72 0.94 -3.12
C ALA A 115 -0.09 1.34 -1.87
N PHE A 116 -0.97 0.44 -1.44
CA PHE A 116 -1.82 0.63 -0.27
C PHE A 116 -2.28 -0.71 0.33
N ILE A 117 -2.82 -0.65 1.55
CA ILE A 117 -3.28 -1.80 2.33
C ILE A 117 -4.80 -1.76 2.45
N VAL A 118 -5.46 -2.93 2.34
CA VAL A 118 -6.91 -3.06 2.45
C VAL A 118 -7.30 -4.16 3.43
N VAL A 119 -8.21 -3.82 4.35
CA VAL A 119 -8.87 -4.77 5.22
C VAL A 119 -10.08 -5.36 4.49
N THR A 120 -10.03 -6.66 4.19
CA THR A 120 -11.12 -7.40 3.53
C THR A 120 -11.95 -8.23 4.51
N ASN A 121 -11.48 -8.43 5.74
CA ASN A 121 -12.16 -9.20 6.78
C ASN A 121 -11.91 -8.61 8.17
N ILE A 122 -12.93 -8.63 9.03
CA ILE A 122 -12.86 -8.13 10.42
C ILE A 122 -11.89 -8.96 11.28
N GLU A 123 -11.69 -10.23 10.93
CA GLU A 123 -10.71 -11.14 11.55
C GLU A 123 -9.39 -11.13 10.76
N TRP A 124 -8.89 -9.93 10.43
CA TRP A 124 -7.67 -9.73 9.64
C TRP A 124 -6.43 -10.42 10.24
N GLU A 125 -6.37 -10.63 11.55
CA GLU A 125 -5.27 -11.39 12.19
C GLU A 125 -5.26 -12.86 11.76
N LYS A 126 -6.43 -13.42 11.43
CA LYS A 126 -6.57 -14.80 10.97
C LYS A 126 -6.35 -14.88 9.46
N TYR A 127 -6.97 -13.96 8.73
CA TYR A 127 -7.12 -14.00 7.28
C TYR A 127 -6.09 -13.16 6.52
N GLY A 128 -5.34 -12.30 7.21
CA GLY A 128 -4.37 -11.40 6.62
C GLY A 128 -4.98 -10.09 6.11
N LEU A 129 -4.09 -9.27 5.54
CA LEU A 129 -4.38 -7.99 4.91
C LEU A 129 -4.09 -8.10 3.41
N LEU A 130 -4.86 -7.38 2.60
CA LEU A 130 -4.61 -7.28 1.17
C LEU A 130 -3.64 -6.12 0.92
N PHE A 131 -2.50 -6.42 0.29
CA PHE A 131 -1.58 -5.43 -0.23
C PHE A 131 -1.82 -5.26 -1.73
N VAL A 132 -2.01 -4.03 -2.19
CA VAL A 132 -2.27 -3.69 -3.59
C VAL A 132 -1.19 -2.74 -4.07
N TYR A 133 -0.62 -3.00 -5.25
CA TYR A 133 0.47 -2.19 -5.78
C TYR A 133 0.48 -2.13 -7.31
N ALA A 134 1.10 -1.09 -7.85
CA ALA A 134 1.51 -1.02 -9.24
C ALA A 134 2.90 -1.68 -9.38
N ASP A 135 2.98 -2.74 -10.18
CA ASP A 135 4.20 -3.53 -10.39
C ASP A 135 5.12 -2.84 -11.41
N ASP A 136 6.18 -2.21 -10.90
CA ASP A 136 7.18 -1.50 -11.67
C ASP A 136 8.45 -2.32 -11.96
N THR A 137 8.48 -3.61 -11.61
CA THR A 137 9.69 -4.46 -11.75
C THR A 137 10.20 -4.59 -13.19
N GLY A 138 9.38 -4.30 -14.19
CA GLY A 138 9.78 -4.27 -15.60
C GLY A 138 9.95 -2.88 -16.22
N LEU A 139 9.77 -1.80 -15.45
CA LEU A 139 9.91 -0.41 -15.94
C LEU A 139 11.37 -0.04 -16.18
N TYR A 140 12.25 -0.44 -15.28
CA TYR A 140 13.68 -0.17 -15.35
C TYR A 140 14.41 -1.45 -15.77
N LYS A 141 14.74 -1.59 -17.05
CA LYS A 141 15.73 -2.60 -17.43
C LYS A 141 17.08 -2.07 -16.98
N SER A 142 17.78 -2.85 -16.15
CA SER A 142 19.15 -2.61 -15.71
C SER A 142 20.19 -2.75 -16.85
N ASP A 143 19.81 -2.39 -18.07
CA ASP A 143 20.72 -2.24 -19.20
C ASP A 143 21.08 -0.76 -19.28
N SER A 144 21.89 -0.31 -18.32
CA SER A 144 22.61 0.96 -18.48
C SER A 144 23.43 0.85 -19.77
N ASP A 145 23.24 1.77 -20.70
CA ASP A 145 24.17 1.85 -21.82
C ASP A 145 25.57 2.27 -21.34
N GLU A 146 26.54 2.27 -22.26
CA GLU A 146 27.92 2.68 -22.00
C GLU A 146 28.06 4.11 -21.42
N ASN A 147 26.97 4.90 -21.41
CA ASN A 147 26.90 6.25 -20.87
C ASN A 147 26.18 6.34 -19.52
N GLY A 148 25.76 5.21 -18.93
CA GLY A 148 25.07 5.16 -17.64
C GLY A 148 23.60 5.62 -17.70
N GLN A 149 23.00 5.73 -18.89
CA GLN A 149 21.57 6.05 -18.99
C GLN A 149 20.72 4.80 -18.75
N VAL A 150 19.83 4.90 -17.76
CA VAL A 150 18.84 3.86 -17.46
C VAL A 150 17.84 3.79 -18.61
N LYS A 151 17.73 2.63 -19.27
CA LYS A 151 16.73 2.42 -20.32
C LYS A 151 15.40 2.03 -19.70
N THR A 152 14.43 2.94 -19.79
CA THR A 152 13.03 2.62 -19.47
C THR A 152 12.45 1.70 -20.53
N ASN A 153 11.65 0.71 -20.12
CA ASN A 153 10.98 -0.20 -21.04
C ASN A 153 9.87 0.53 -21.81
N PRO A 154 10.02 0.77 -23.13
CA PRO A 154 9.07 1.58 -23.91
C PRO A 154 7.68 0.96 -23.97
N ASP A 155 7.55 -0.36 -23.85
CA ASP A 155 6.25 -1.03 -23.89
C ASP A 155 5.41 -0.73 -22.63
N MET A 156 6.04 -0.63 -21.45
CA MET A 156 5.35 -0.22 -20.22
C MET A 156 4.98 1.26 -20.22
N THR A 157 5.79 2.11 -20.88
CA THR A 157 5.42 3.54 -21.02
C THR A 157 4.20 3.76 -21.92
N GLN A 158 3.87 2.81 -22.81
CA GLN A 158 2.70 2.89 -23.69
C GLN A 158 1.45 2.20 -23.13
N GLN A 159 1.61 1.10 -22.39
CA GLN A 159 0.49 0.29 -21.87
C GLN A 159 0.08 0.65 -20.44
N GLY A 160 0.96 1.33 -19.69
CA GLY A 160 0.76 1.64 -18.28
C GLY A 160 1.44 0.63 -17.36
N ILE A 161 1.45 0.93 -16.06
CA ILE A 161 2.13 0.11 -15.04
C ILE A 161 1.15 -0.98 -14.59
N PRO A 162 1.48 -2.27 -14.72
CA PRO A 162 0.59 -3.36 -14.31
C PRO A 162 0.16 -3.25 -12.84
N MET A 163 -1.06 -3.67 -12.53
CA MET A 163 -1.51 -3.79 -11.14
C MET A 163 -1.41 -5.22 -10.66
N ASP A 164 -1.02 -5.39 -9.40
CA ASP A 164 -1.05 -6.68 -8.73
C ASP A 164 -1.45 -6.52 -7.26
N GLN A 165 -1.78 -7.64 -6.63
CA GLN A 165 -2.17 -7.71 -5.24
C GLN A 165 -1.79 -9.06 -4.63
N PHE A 166 -1.61 -9.08 -3.32
CA PHE A 166 -1.45 -10.31 -2.55
C PHE A 166 -1.94 -10.15 -1.12
N PHE A 167 -2.33 -11.26 -0.51
CA PHE A 167 -2.59 -11.30 0.91
C PHE A 167 -1.29 -11.60 1.64
N PHE A 168 -1.08 -10.95 2.78
CA PHE A 168 -0.02 -11.32 3.72
C PHE A 168 -0.58 -11.38 5.13
N LYS A 169 0.04 -12.19 5.98
CA LYS A 169 -0.35 -12.31 7.38
C LYS A 169 0.59 -11.47 8.26
N PRO A 170 0.10 -10.40 8.91
CA PRO A 170 0.89 -9.69 9.91
C PRO A 170 1.12 -10.61 11.12
N ARG A 171 2.32 -11.20 11.24
CA ARG A 171 2.66 -12.16 12.32
C ARG A 171 2.91 -11.45 13.64
N ASP A 172 3.69 -10.38 13.56
CA ASP A 172 4.11 -9.50 14.65
C ASP A 172 4.49 -8.14 14.03
N THR A 173 4.70 -7.14 14.88
CA THR A 173 4.92 -5.76 14.46
C THR A 173 6.30 -5.56 13.81
N GLU A 174 7.33 -6.25 14.28
CA GLU A 174 8.69 -6.21 13.73
C GLU A 174 8.71 -6.70 12.29
N TYR A 175 8.04 -7.83 12.04
CA TYR A 175 7.90 -8.40 10.71
C TYR A 175 7.19 -7.46 9.74
N VAL A 176 6.05 -6.88 10.14
CA VAL A 176 5.31 -5.94 9.27
C VAL A 176 6.11 -4.67 9.02
N SER A 177 6.72 -4.11 10.07
CA SER A 177 7.58 -2.94 9.94
C SER A 177 8.71 -3.20 8.96
N THR A 178 9.37 -4.36 9.05
CA THR A 178 10.46 -4.73 8.15
C THR A 178 10.00 -4.77 6.70
N ILE A 179 8.86 -5.42 6.42
CA ILE A 179 8.32 -5.49 5.05
C ILE A 179 8.00 -4.11 4.50
N LEU A 180 7.20 -3.32 5.24
CA LEU A 180 6.75 -2.01 4.76
C LEU A 180 7.91 -1.02 4.67
N PHE A 181 8.85 -1.06 5.60
CA PHE A 181 10.05 -0.24 5.57
C PHE A 181 10.91 -0.57 4.35
N ASN A 182 11.19 -1.84 4.08
CA ASN A 182 12.01 -2.25 2.93
C ASN A 182 11.36 -1.89 1.59
N ILE A 183 10.03 -1.96 1.49
CA ILE A 183 9.32 -1.48 0.30
C ILE A 183 9.48 0.04 0.19
N ARG A 184 9.26 0.77 1.29
CA ARG A 184 9.34 2.25 1.32
C ARG A 184 10.75 2.77 0.99
N SER A 185 11.80 2.10 1.47
CA SER A 185 13.21 2.45 1.22
C SER A 185 13.71 2.00 -0.16
N GLY A 186 12.94 1.18 -0.87
CA GLY A 186 13.36 0.58 -2.14
C GLY A 186 14.35 -0.57 -2.00
N ASP A 187 14.60 -1.06 -0.78
CA ASP A 187 15.44 -2.24 -0.52
C ASP A 187 14.79 -3.53 -1.03
N MET A 188 13.46 -3.55 -1.17
CA MET A 188 12.70 -4.66 -1.75
C MET A 188 11.55 -4.15 -2.61
N SER A 189 11.35 -4.76 -3.78
CA SER A 189 10.17 -4.48 -4.59
C SER A 189 8.92 -5.16 -4.02
N CYS A 190 7.74 -4.59 -4.30
CA CYS A 190 6.46 -5.20 -3.90
C CYS A 190 6.29 -6.63 -4.47
N ALA A 191 6.81 -6.88 -5.67
CA ALA A 191 6.76 -8.20 -6.30
C ALA A 191 7.69 -9.22 -5.60
N GLU A 192 8.86 -8.81 -5.14
CA GLU A 192 9.74 -9.68 -4.33
C GLU A 192 9.11 -9.99 -2.97
N THR A 193 8.51 -8.99 -2.31
CA THR A 193 7.75 -9.22 -1.06
C THR A 193 6.61 -10.20 -1.29
N LYS A 194 5.86 -10.05 -2.39
CA LYS A 194 4.80 -11.01 -2.76
C LYS A 194 5.33 -12.44 -2.86
N GLN A 195 6.49 -12.66 -3.48
CA GLN A 195 7.06 -14.00 -3.61
C GLN A 195 7.44 -14.63 -2.27
N GLN A 196 7.82 -13.81 -1.28
CA GLN A 196 8.28 -14.29 0.03
C GLN A 196 7.13 -14.48 1.03
N ASP A 197 6.14 -13.58 0.99
CA ASP A 197 5.19 -13.40 2.10
C ASP A 197 3.73 -13.65 1.71
N ALA A 198 3.43 -13.84 0.42
CA ALA A 198 2.06 -14.04 -0.02
C ALA A 198 1.45 -15.31 0.57
N ILE A 199 0.25 -15.17 1.11
CA ILE A 199 -0.61 -16.28 1.51
C ILE A 199 -1.72 -16.49 0.47
N PRO A 200 -2.21 -17.73 0.29
CA PRO A 200 -3.35 -17.99 -0.57
C PRO A 200 -4.60 -17.22 -0.12
N TRP A 201 -5.39 -16.75 -1.09
CA TRP A 201 -6.74 -16.29 -0.81
C TRP A 201 -7.61 -17.49 -0.45
N GLU A 202 -8.06 -17.56 0.81
CA GLU A 202 -9.00 -18.60 1.24
C GLU A 202 -10.45 -18.19 0.92
N GLU A 203 -11.23 -19.04 0.24
CA GLU A 203 -12.65 -18.72 -0.04
C GLU A 203 -13.51 -18.48 1.23
N ASP A 204 -13.01 -18.89 2.39
CA ASP A 204 -13.61 -18.74 3.73
C ASP A 204 -13.34 -17.35 4.36
N GLN A 205 -12.69 -16.44 3.64
CA GLN A 205 -12.58 -15.02 3.98
C GLN A 205 -13.91 -14.25 3.84
N ARG A 206 -15.01 -14.92 3.44
CA ARG A 206 -16.35 -14.33 3.46
C ARG A 206 -16.72 -14.02 4.91
N PRO A 207 -17.28 -12.84 5.24
CA PRO A 207 -17.72 -12.57 6.59
C PRO A 207 -18.73 -13.64 7.02
N ASN A 208 -18.32 -14.49 7.96
CA ASN A 208 -19.17 -15.53 8.53
C ASN A 208 -20.36 -14.83 9.21
N ALA A 209 -21.56 -14.99 8.62
CA ALA A 209 -22.81 -14.61 9.24
C ALA A 209 -23.12 -15.56 10.41
N ARG A 210 -22.33 -15.50 11.49
CA ARG A 210 -22.64 -16.16 12.76
C ARG A 210 -23.03 -15.12 13.79
N GLY A 211 -24.28 -14.69 13.69
CA GLY A 211 -25.04 -14.09 14.77
C GLY A 211 -26.40 -14.80 14.92
N GLY A 212 -26.50 -15.72 15.88
CA GLY A 212 -27.74 -16.27 16.49
C GLY A 212 -28.60 -17.17 15.58
N VAL A 213 -28.70 -18.49 15.72
CA VAL A 213 -29.12 -19.38 16.84
C VAL A 213 -30.62 -19.27 17.20
N ILE A 214 -31.28 -20.43 17.01
CA ILE A 214 -32.66 -20.91 17.26
C ILE A 214 -33.78 -20.43 16.33
#